data_AF-A0A9D5MCY4-F1
#
_entry.id   AF-A0A9D5MCY4-F1
#
_cell.length_a   1.000
_cell.length_b   1.000
_cell.length_c   1.000
_cell.angle_alpha   90.00
_cell.angle_beta   90.00
_cell.angle_gamma   90.00
#
_symmetry.space_group_name_H-M   'P 1'
#
loop_
_entity.id
_entity.type
_entity.pdbx_description
1 polymer ?
#
loop_
_entity_poly.entity_id
_entity_poly.type
_entity_poly.pdbx_seq_one_letter_code
_entity_poly.pdbx_strand_id
1 'polypeptide(L)'
;GKKFFYVNPLEVLPEASQKDYYKHHVKVERQKWFGCACCPPNIIRLISSLEDYVCSVNGDDVYVHLYVGGAVTLDGFRLDVTTNYPWEGDVAMRVSVNAPVRKALKLRIPGWCRNAALCVNGEAVEVRPVDGYVTLDREWKDGDEIQLALSMPVELVRANPRVYEDAGKVAVQRGPIVYCLEEADNTRNLHLVRLGGAKAEDFEVDWKPDKLGGIVELRSPGVMENDAGWGDTLYSAENAIEEKPVTLTWIPYYSWANRSVGEMRVWIRK
;
A
#
# COMPACT_ATOMS: atom_id res chain seq x y z
N GLY A 1 14.84 6.47 -9.48
CA GLY A 1 15.05 5.14 -10.09
C GLY A 1 16.38 5.01 -10.84
N LYS A 2 17.52 4.98 -10.13
CA LYS A 2 18.85 4.65 -10.71
C LYS A 2 19.48 3.38 -10.11
N LYS A 3 18.79 2.79 -9.13
CA LYS A 3 19.15 1.56 -8.43
C LYS A 3 17.86 0.73 -8.30
N PHE A 4 17.98 -0.58 -8.35
CA PHE A 4 16.88 -1.54 -8.39
C PHE A 4 17.11 -2.70 -7.43
N PHE A 5 16.04 -3.35 -6.99
CA PHE A 5 16.11 -4.68 -6.41
C PHE A 5 15.76 -5.73 -7.46
N TYR A 6 16.42 -6.89 -7.38
CA TYR A 6 15.95 -8.10 -8.06
C TYR A 6 14.97 -8.85 -7.15
N VAL A 7 15.35 -9.01 -5.88
CA VAL A 7 14.58 -9.68 -4.84
C VAL A 7 13.92 -8.64 -3.96
N ASN A 8 12.61 -8.77 -3.73
CA ASN A 8 11.82 -7.86 -2.89
C ASN A 8 11.37 -8.62 -1.63
N PRO A 9 12.17 -8.63 -0.56
CA PRO A 9 11.86 -9.35 0.68
C PRO A 9 10.76 -8.66 1.48
N LEU A 10 10.12 -9.39 2.41
CA LEU A 10 9.19 -8.86 3.41
C LEU A 10 9.82 -8.76 4.82
N GLU A 11 11.03 -9.31 4.98
CA GLU A 11 11.84 -9.26 6.19
C GLU A 11 13.32 -9.21 5.78
N VAL A 12 14.08 -8.31 6.39
CA VAL A 12 15.52 -8.14 6.17
C VAL A 12 16.23 -7.98 7.50
N LEU A 13 17.25 -8.82 7.72
CA LEU A 13 18.28 -8.65 8.73
C LEU A 13 19.62 -8.57 8.00
N PRO A 14 20.30 -7.40 7.99
CA PRO A 14 21.50 -7.22 7.17
C PRO A 14 22.60 -8.24 7.39
N GLU A 15 22.82 -8.64 8.65
CA GLU A 15 23.81 -9.67 8.99
C GLU A 15 23.45 -11.02 8.36
N ALA A 16 22.18 -11.44 8.45
CA ALA A 16 21.73 -12.70 7.85
C ALA A 16 21.83 -12.63 6.31
N SER A 17 21.45 -11.52 5.69
CA SER A 17 21.64 -11.30 4.24
C SER A 17 23.11 -11.42 3.78
N GLN A 18 24.07 -11.22 4.67
CA GLN A 18 25.50 -11.34 4.38
C GLN A 18 26.07 -12.73 4.72
N LYS A 19 25.69 -13.30 5.87
CA LYS A 19 26.32 -14.50 6.44
C LYS A 19 25.55 -15.78 6.18
N ASP A 20 24.23 -15.72 6.03
CA ASP A 20 23.39 -16.88 5.79
C ASP A 20 23.38 -17.23 4.29
N TYR A 21 23.90 -18.41 3.97
CA TYR A 21 23.94 -18.93 2.61
C TYR A 21 22.57 -18.92 1.94
N TYR A 22 21.48 -19.19 2.67
CA TYR A 22 20.14 -19.22 2.10
C TYR A 22 19.55 -17.82 1.90
N LYS A 23 20.08 -16.78 2.57
CA LYS A 23 19.61 -15.40 2.47
C LYS A 23 20.54 -14.48 1.68
N HIS A 24 21.67 -14.98 1.16
CA HIS A 24 22.63 -14.18 0.38
C HIS A 24 22.02 -13.47 -0.84
N HIS A 25 20.92 -14.00 -1.38
CA HIS A 25 20.18 -13.44 -2.52
C HIS A 25 19.38 -12.18 -2.14
N VAL A 26 19.04 -12.03 -0.85
CA VAL A 26 18.36 -10.85 -0.31
C VAL A 26 19.38 -9.75 -0.10
N LYS A 27 19.34 -8.72 -0.94
CA LYS A 27 20.22 -7.55 -0.80
C LYS A 27 19.58 -6.48 0.07
N VAL A 28 20.40 -5.81 0.87
CA VAL A 28 19.97 -4.81 1.87
C VAL A 28 19.82 -3.41 1.29
N GLU A 29 20.36 -3.18 0.10
CA GLU A 29 20.20 -1.94 -0.66
C GLU A 29 20.01 -2.23 -2.15
N ARG A 30 19.34 -1.31 -2.84
CA ARG A 30 19.16 -1.39 -4.29
C ARG A 30 20.51 -1.25 -5.00
N GLN A 31 20.70 -2.03 -6.08
CA GLN A 31 21.92 -2.05 -6.87
C GLN A 31 21.73 -1.33 -8.21
N LYS A 32 22.80 -0.80 -8.80
CA LYS A 32 22.72 -0.09 -10.09
C LYS A 32 22.25 -1.01 -11.22
N TRP A 33 22.81 -2.21 -11.29
CA TRP A 33 22.59 -3.17 -12.37
C TRP A 33 22.87 -4.60 -11.91
N PHE A 34 22.55 -5.57 -12.75
CA PHE A 34 22.75 -7.00 -12.48
C PHE A 34 23.37 -7.67 -13.71
N GLY A 35 24.11 -8.77 -13.52
CA GLY A 35 24.55 -9.60 -14.65
C GLY A 35 23.36 -10.13 -15.46
N CYS A 36 22.28 -10.51 -14.78
CA CYS A 36 20.97 -10.78 -15.37
C CYS A 36 20.04 -9.59 -15.11
N ALA A 37 19.98 -8.64 -16.04
CA ALA A 37 19.30 -7.36 -15.85
C ALA A 37 17.85 -7.34 -16.36
N CYS A 38 17.04 -8.35 -16.01
CA CYS A 38 15.62 -8.35 -16.38
C CYS A 38 14.80 -7.33 -15.58
N CYS A 39 15.16 -7.05 -14.31
CA CYS A 39 14.35 -6.19 -13.43
C CYS A 39 14.29 -4.72 -13.89
N PRO A 40 15.42 -4.03 -14.19
CA PRO A 40 15.37 -2.61 -14.54
C PRO A 40 14.48 -2.29 -15.76
N PRO A 41 14.65 -2.90 -16.95
CA PRO A 41 13.81 -2.58 -18.09
C PRO A 41 12.35 -3.02 -17.88
N ASN A 42 12.12 -4.08 -17.10
CA ASN A 42 10.77 -4.62 -16.87
C ASN A 42 9.90 -3.70 -16.00
N ILE A 43 10.46 -3.11 -14.93
CA ILE A 43 9.70 -2.13 -14.13
C ILE A 43 9.54 -0.80 -14.87
N ILE A 44 10.55 -0.39 -15.64
CA ILE A 44 10.49 0.85 -16.43
C ILE A 44 9.37 0.77 -17.47
N ARG A 45 9.31 -0.30 -18.26
CA ARG A 45 8.24 -0.44 -19.27
C ARG A 45 6.84 -0.44 -18.65
N LEU A 46 6.67 -1.06 -17.48
CA LEU A 46 5.38 -1.11 -16.78
C LEU A 46 4.96 0.28 -16.30
N ILE A 47 5.86 1.04 -15.70
CA ILE A 47 5.58 2.41 -15.23
C ILE A 47 5.30 3.34 -16.42
N SER A 48 6.07 3.18 -17.50
CA SER A 48 5.91 3.96 -18.73
C SER A 48 4.66 3.61 -19.54
N SER A 49 3.95 2.54 -19.19
CA SER A 49 2.70 2.13 -19.83
C SER A 49 1.56 2.05 -18.80
N LEU A 50 1.65 2.77 -17.67
CA LEU A 50 0.67 2.68 -16.58
C LEU A 50 -0.74 3.07 -17.06
N GLU A 51 -0.83 4.01 -17.99
CA GLU A 51 -2.05 4.50 -18.61
C GLU A 51 -2.89 3.38 -19.24
N ASP A 52 -2.24 2.37 -19.82
CA ASP A 52 -2.90 1.23 -20.47
C ASP A 52 -3.62 0.30 -19.47
N TYR A 53 -3.32 0.44 -18.17
CA TYR A 53 -3.93 -0.35 -17.09
C TYR A 53 -5.02 0.42 -16.33
N VAL A 54 -5.20 1.71 -16.63
CA VAL A 54 -6.17 2.56 -15.91
C VAL A 54 -7.59 2.14 -16.21
N CYS A 55 -7.89 1.91 -17.49
CA CYS A 55 -9.22 1.54 -17.96
C CYS A 55 -9.19 0.39 -18.96
N SER A 56 -10.30 -0.32 -19.10
CA SER A 56 -10.56 -1.18 -20.25
C SER A 56 -11.94 -0.87 -20.85
N VAL A 57 -12.11 -1.25 -22.11
CA VAL A 57 -13.35 -1.06 -22.87
C VAL A 57 -13.87 -2.42 -23.31
N ASN A 58 -15.17 -2.65 -23.12
CA ASN A 58 -15.85 -3.85 -23.62
C ASN A 58 -17.16 -3.44 -24.31
N GLY A 59 -17.17 -3.45 -25.64
CA GLY A 59 -18.23 -2.82 -26.41
C GLY A 59 -18.27 -1.32 -26.11
N ASP A 60 -19.42 -0.82 -25.64
CA ASP A 60 -19.58 0.58 -25.24
C ASP A 60 -19.23 0.85 -23.77
N ASP A 61 -19.11 -0.20 -22.94
CA ASP A 61 -18.87 -0.09 -21.51
C ASP A 61 -17.42 0.29 -21.21
N VAL A 62 -17.23 1.19 -20.26
CA VAL A 62 -15.91 1.62 -19.79
C VAL A 62 -15.70 1.14 -18.36
N TYR A 63 -14.65 0.37 -18.14
CA TYR A 63 -14.24 -0.07 -16.82
C TYR A 63 -13.09 0.79 -16.33
N VAL A 64 -13.25 1.43 -15.17
CA VAL A 64 -12.20 2.18 -14.49
C VAL A 64 -11.61 1.28 -13.41
N HIS A 65 -10.36 0.88 -13.60
CA HIS A 65 -9.64 -0.04 -12.72
C HIS A 65 -8.76 0.69 -11.73
N LEU A 66 -7.98 1.67 -12.18
CA LEU A 66 -7.04 2.39 -11.33
C LEU A 66 -7.50 3.84 -11.16
N TYR A 67 -7.38 4.34 -9.94
CA TYR A 67 -7.66 5.74 -9.63
C TYR A 67 -6.37 6.53 -9.75
N VAL A 68 -6.10 7.05 -10.94
CA VAL A 68 -4.91 7.83 -11.28
C VAL A 68 -5.38 9.17 -11.82
N GLY A 69 -4.83 10.27 -11.30
CA GLY A 69 -5.13 11.61 -11.79
C GLY A 69 -4.69 11.78 -13.24
N GLY A 70 -5.55 12.37 -14.07
CA GLY A 70 -5.32 12.51 -15.51
C GLY A 70 -6.61 12.57 -16.30
N ALA A 71 -6.55 12.28 -17.60
CA ALA A 71 -7.72 12.26 -18.46
C ALA A 71 -7.72 11.02 -19.35
N VAL A 72 -8.87 10.36 -19.46
CA VAL A 72 -9.11 9.25 -20.38
C VAL A 72 -10.02 9.74 -21.49
N THR A 73 -9.63 9.58 -22.75
CA THR A 73 -10.45 9.96 -23.91
C THR A 73 -10.76 8.72 -24.73
N LEU A 74 -12.05 8.48 -24.96
CA LEU A 74 -12.61 7.34 -25.69
C LEU A 74 -13.65 7.89 -26.66
N ASP A 75 -13.47 7.77 -27.97
CA ASP A 75 -14.41 8.16 -29.04
C ASP A 75 -15.62 9.04 -28.63
N GLY A 76 -15.36 10.34 -28.45
CA GLY A 76 -16.40 11.35 -28.13
C GLY A 76 -16.78 11.46 -26.64
N PHE A 77 -16.19 10.65 -25.77
CA PHE A 77 -16.34 10.62 -24.32
C PHE A 77 -14.98 10.83 -23.63
N ARG A 78 -14.87 11.87 -22.81
CA ARG A 78 -13.69 12.15 -22.00
C ARG A 78 -14.05 12.11 -20.53
N LEU A 79 -13.18 11.50 -19.72
CA LEU A 79 -13.27 11.45 -18.27
C LEU A 79 -12.01 12.08 -17.68
N ASP A 80 -12.15 13.26 -17.08
CA ASP A 80 -11.09 13.94 -16.35
C ASP A 80 -11.15 13.51 -14.88
N VAL A 81 -10.07 12.92 -14.36
CA VAL A 81 -9.96 12.35 -13.02
C VAL A 81 -9.02 13.21 -12.17
N THR A 82 -9.50 13.69 -11.03
CA THR A 82 -8.72 14.44 -10.04
C THR A 82 -8.77 13.69 -8.71
N THR A 83 -7.59 13.34 -8.18
CA THR A 83 -7.46 12.59 -6.93
C THR A 83 -6.04 12.72 -6.36
N ASN A 84 -5.92 12.63 -5.04
CA ASN A 84 -4.64 12.45 -4.33
C ASN A 84 -4.35 10.97 -4.02
N TYR A 85 -5.06 10.03 -4.66
CA TYR A 85 -4.77 8.59 -4.56
C TYR A 85 -3.28 8.33 -4.84
N PRO A 86 -2.58 7.50 -4.05
CA PRO A 86 -3.08 6.58 -3.03
C PRO A 86 -3.15 7.16 -1.59
N TRP A 87 -2.97 8.47 -1.40
CA TRP A 87 -2.91 9.09 -0.08
C TRP A 87 -4.28 9.40 0.49
N GLU A 88 -5.24 9.71 -0.37
CA GLU A 88 -6.62 10.00 -0.03
C GLU A 88 -7.57 9.14 -0.88
N GLY A 89 -8.77 8.94 -0.34
CA GLY A 89 -9.80 8.10 -0.96
C GLY A 89 -10.75 8.84 -1.89
N ASP A 90 -10.66 10.17 -1.95
CA ASP A 90 -11.55 10.99 -2.75
C ASP A 90 -11.09 11.03 -4.20
N VAL A 91 -12.02 10.69 -5.09
CA VAL A 91 -11.83 10.66 -6.54
C VAL A 91 -12.96 11.47 -7.17
N ALA A 92 -12.61 12.64 -7.70
CA ALA A 92 -13.51 13.46 -8.48
C ALA A 92 -13.30 13.15 -9.97
N MET A 93 -14.39 12.91 -10.69
CA MET A 93 -14.35 12.68 -12.12
C MET A 93 -15.35 13.59 -12.82
N ARG A 94 -14.94 14.19 -13.94
CA ARG A 94 -15.79 15.04 -14.76
C ARG A 94 -15.90 14.48 -16.16
N VAL A 95 -17.11 14.41 -16.67
CA VAL A 95 -17.41 13.93 -18.02
C VAL A 95 -17.41 15.10 -19.00
N SER A 96 -16.75 14.92 -20.14
CA SER A 96 -16.82 15.84 -21.28
C SER A 96 -17.24 15.11 -22.55
N VAL A 97 -18.30 15.60 -23.17
CA VAL A 97 -18.93 15.01 -24.37
C VAL A 97 -19.44 16.11 -25.30
N ASN A 98 -19.43 15.89 -26.62
CA ASN A 98 -19.92 16.90 -27.57
C ASN A 98 -21.45 16.89 -27.73
N ALA A 99 -22.10 15.77 -27.39
CA ALA A 99 -23.54 15.59 -27.37
C ALA A 99 -23.89 14.53 -26.30
N PRO A 100 -25.12 14.52 -25.76
CA PRO A 100 -25.54 13.51 -24.80
C PRO A 100 -25.31 12.09 -25.34
N VAL A 101 -24.68 11.23 -24.53
CA VAL A 101 -24.35 9.86 -24.91
C VAL A 101 -24.70 8.91 -23.78
N ARG A 102 -25.41 7.82 -24.11
CA ARG A 102 -25.66 6.75 -23.15
C ARG A 102 -24.48 5.79 -23.13
N LYS A 103 -23.90 5.60 -21.95
CA LYS A 103 -22.70 4.76 -21.76
C LYS A 103 -22.66 4.25 -20.32
N ALA A 104 -22.29 2.98 -20.13
CA ALA A 104 -22.07 2.46 -18.79
C ALA A 104 -20.63 2.74 -18.34
N LEU A 105 -20.48 3.41 -17.20
CA LEU A 105 -19.21 3.53 -16.50
C LEU A 105 -19.19 2.56 -15.32
N LYS A 106 -18.20 1.66 -15.31
CA LYS A 106 -18.03 0.64 -14.28
C LYS A 106 -16.84 1.02 -13.42
N LEU A 107 -17.09 1.43 -12.18
CA LEU A 107 -16.06 1.90 -11.25
C LEU A 107 -15.67 0.78 -10.28
N ARG A 108 -14.39 0.43 -10.22
CA ARG A 108 -13.92 -0.64 -9.33
C ARG A 108 -13.99 -0.22 -7.86
N ILE A 109 -14.82 -0.89 -7.06
CA ILE A 109 -14.75 -0.79 -5.61
C ILE A 109 -13.62 -1.71 -5.12
N PRO A 110 -12.49 -1.18 -4.60
CA PRO A 110 -11.36 -2.03 -4.22
C PRO A 110 -11.73 -2.97 -3.07
N GLY A 111 -11.26 -4.22 -3.10
CA GLY A 111 -11.60 -5.21 -2.07
C GLY A 111 -11.12 -4.86 -0.64
N TRP A 112 -10.17 -3.94 -0.51
CA TRP A 112 -9.76 -3.40 0.79
C TRP A 112 -10.73 -2.34 1.33
N CYS A 113 -11.55 -1.72 0.49
CA CYS A 113 -12.45 -0.65 0.87
C CYS A 113 -13.74 -1.24 1.46
N ARG A 114 -14.00 -0.99 2.75
CA ARG A 114 -15.22 -1.48 3.44
C ARG A 114 -16.42 -0.58 3.23
N ASN A 115 -16.19 0.72 3.10
CA ASN A 115 -17.22 1.73 2.94
C ASN A 115 -16.84 2.64 1.78
N ALA A 116 -17.67 2.66 0.74
CA ALA A 116 -17.54 3.58 -0.38
C ALA A 116 -18.83 4.39 -0.51
N ALA A 117 -18.69 5.69 -0.80
CA ALA A 117 -19.80 6.56 -1.14
C ALA A 117 -19.63 7.06 -2.58
N LEU A 118 -20.74 7.14 -3.31
CA LEU A 118 -20.75 7.57 -4.69
C LEU A 118 -21.86 8.59 -4.89
N CYS A 119 -21.55 9.69 -5.54
CA CYS A 119 -22.52 10.69 -5.96
C CYS A 119 -22.35 10.99 -7.45
N VAL A 120 -23.46 11.29 -8.13
CA VAL A 120 -23.44 11.87 -9.49
C VAL A 120 -24.24 13.16 -9.47
N ASN A 121 -23.63 14.28 -9.84
CA ASN A 121 -24.21 15.62 -9.78
C ASN A 121 -24.80 15.96 -8.39
N GLY A 122 -24.13 15.53 -7.32
CA GLY A 122 -24.56 15.73 -5.93
C GLY A 122 -25.65 14.77 -5.42
N GLU A 123 -26.23 13.95 -6.30
CA GLU A 123 -27.20 12.93 -5.89
C GLU A 123 -26.50 11.63 -5.51
N ALA A 124 -26.80 11.11 -4.32
CA ALA A 124 -26.22 9.86 -3.83
C ALA A 124 -26.67 8.67 -4.70
N VAL A 125 -25.70 7.87 -5.12
CA VAL A 125 -25.92 6.60 -5.83
C VAL A 125 -25.62 5.46 -4.88
N GLU A 126 -26.51 4.48 -4.84
CA GLU A 126 -26.31 3.30 -4.03
C GLU A 126 -25.13 2.46 -4.54
N VAL A 127 -24.18 2.14 -3.64
CA VAL A 127 -22.99 1.36 -3.98
C VAL A 127 -23.24 -0.12 -3.75
N ARG A 128 -23.67 -0.83 -4.79
CA ARG A 128 -23.83 -2.30 -4.80
C ARG A 128 -22.94 -2.91 -5.88
N PRO A 129 -21.66 -3.20 -5.58
CA PRO A 129 -20.75 -3.72 -6.59
C PRO A 129 -21.12 -5.16 -6.98
N VAL A 130 -21.11 -5.44 -8.28
CA VAL A 130 -21.17 -6.79 -8.86
C VAL A 130 -19.78 -7.11 -9.40
N ASP A 131 -19.20 -8.22 -8.95
CA ASP A 131 -17.81 -8.62 -9.27
C ASP A 131 -16.77 -7.50 -9.04
N GLY A 132 -16.99 -6.69 -8.00
CA GLY A 132 -16.11 -5.60 -7.62
C GLY A 132 -16.33 -4.27 -8.36
N TYR A 133 -17.37 -4.13 -9.18
CA TYR A 133 -17.68 -2.89 -9.90
C TYR A 133 -19.09 -2.38 -9.60
N VAL A 134 -19.21 -1.08 -9.33
CA VAL A 134 -20.51 -0.39 -9.37
C VAL A 134 -20.72 0.15 -10.78
N THR A 135 -21.91 -0.07 -11.34
CA THR A 135 -22.24 0.32 -12.72
C THR A 135 -23.10 1.57 -12.72
N LEU A 136 -22.64 2.60 -13.42
CA LEU A 136 -23.38 3.81 -13.75
C LEU A 136 -23.81 3.75 -15.21
N ASP A 137 -24.93 3.09 -15.52
CA ASP A 137 -25.55 3.10 -16.85
C ASP A 137 -26.54 4.26 -16.94
N ARG A 138 -26.12 5.33 -17.62
CA ARG A 138 -26.92 6.54 -17.79
C ARG A 138 -26.58 7.27 -19.09
N GLU A 139 -27.44 8.20 -19.44
CA GLU A 139 -27.10 9.25 -20.40
C GLU A 139 -26.23 10.30 -19.71
N TRP A 140 -25.05 10.53 -20.28
CA TRP A 140 -24.08 11.50 -19.81
C TRP A 140 -24.18 12.79 -20.61
N LYS A 141 -24.10 13.92 -19.91
CA LYS A 141 -24.05 15.27 -20.48
C LYS A 141 -22.70 15.91 -20.19
N ASP A 142 -22.34 16.89 -21.01
CA ASP A 142 -21.11 17.65 -20.79
C ASP A 142 -21.15 18.32 -19.42
N GLY A 143 -20.08 18.12 -18.65
CA GLY A 143 -19.94 18.66 -17.30
C GLY A 143 -20.56 17.82 -16.20
N ASP A 144 -21.13 16.64 -16.47
CA ASP A 144 -21.56 15.73 -15.40
C ASP A 144 -20.39 15.38 -14.47
N GLU A 145 -20.65 15.40 -13.17
CA GLU A 145 -19.66 15.17 -12.12
C GLU A 145 -19.96 13.88 -11.38
N ILE A 146 -18.91 13.09 -11.13
CA ILE A 146 -18.96 11.85 -10.36
C ILE A 146 -17.98 12.01 -9.21
N GLN A 147 -18.45 11.80 -7.99
CA GLN A 147 -17.63 11.82 -6.78
C GLN A 147 -17.65 10.46 -6.14
N LEU A 148 -16.48 9.82 -6.05
CA LEU A 148 -16.30 8.56 -5.36
C LEU A 148 -15.40 8.80 -4.14
N ALA A 149 -15.90 8.48 -2.95
CA ALA A 149 -15.14 8.50 -1.72
C ALA A 149 -14.89 7.05 -1.26
N LEU A 150 -13.63 6.66 -1.19
CA LEU A 150 -13.19 5.34 -0.72
C LEU A 150 -12.64 5.46 0.70
N SER A 151 -13.30 4.85 1.69
CA SER A 151 -12.80 4.88 3.07
C SER A 151 -11.45 4.17 3.18
N MET A 152 -10.41 4.89 3.62
CA MET A 152 -9.04 4.40 3.78
C MET A 152 -8.58 4.41 5.26
N PRO A 153 -9.22 3.63 6.16
CA PRO A 153 -8.68 3.45 7.50
C PRO A 153 -7.37 2.67 7.44
N VAL A 154 -6.61 2.72 8.53
CA VAL A 154 -5.55 1.72 8.77
C VAL A 154 -6.23 0.38 9.01
N GLU A 155 -5.66 -0.68 8.44
CA GLU A 155 -6.14 -2.05 8.54
C GLU A 155 -5.02 -2.95 9.04
N LEU A 156 -5.32 -3.79 10.03
CA LEU A 156 -4.41 -4.84 10.52
C LEU A 156 -4.74 -6.16 9.81
N VAL A 157 -4.00 -6.44 8.75
CA VAL A 157 -4.24 -7.59 7.88
C VAL A 157 -3.59 -8.84 8.47
N ARG A 158 -4.36 -9.94 8.54
CA ARG A 158 -3.87 -11.27 8.92
C ARG A 158 -3.78 -12.18 7.70
N ALA A 159 -2.73 -12.98 7.65
CA ALA A 159 -2.66 -14.08 6.70
C ALA A 159 -3.68 -15.18 7.06
N ASN A 160 -4.00 -16.02 6.09
CA ASN A 160 -4.73 -17.26 6.36
C ASN A 160 -3.92 -18.10 7.37
N PRO A 161 -4.55 -18.76 8.37
CA PRO A 161 -3.82 -19.57 9.35
C PRO A 161 -2.95 -20.71 8.78
N ARG A 162 -3.17 -21.09 7.52
CA ARG A 162 -2.33 -22.06 6.80
C ARG A 162 -0.97 -21.49 6.35
N VAL A 163 -0.80 -20.17 6.39
CA VAL A 163 0.48 -19.51 6.12
C VAL A 163 1.31 -19.56 7.40
N TYR A 164 2.24 -20.51 7.43
CA TYR A 164 3.03 -20.83 8.62
C TYR A 164 3.88 -19.65 9.09
N GLU A 165 4.51 -18.95 8.15
CA GLU A 165 5.46 -17.87 8.41
C GLU A 165 4.80 -16.64 9.06
N ASP A 166 3.51 -16.43 8.83
CA ASP A 166 2.76 -15.26 9.27
C ASP A 166 1.85 -15.57 10.49
N ALA A 167 1.94 -16.79 11.04
CA ALA A 167 1.22 -17.15 12.25
C ALA A 167 1.57 -16.20 13.41
N GLY A 168 0.54 -15.67 14.07
CA GLY A 168 0.70 -14.70 15.17
C GLY A 168 1.16 -13.31 14.73
N LYS A 169 1.23 -13.03 13.42
CA LYS A 169 1.65 -11.73 12.88
C LYS A 169 0.52 -11.01 12.18
N VAL A 170 0.72 -9.70 11.99
CA VAL A 170 -0.11 -8.84 11.15
C VAL A 170 0.76 -7.96 10.26
N ALA A 171 0.20 -7.60 9.10
CA ALA A 171 0.71 -6.54 8.25
C ALA A 171 -0.17 -5.30 8.40
N VAL A 172 0.43 -4.12 8.32
CA VAL A 172 -0.30 -2.84 8.36
C VAL A 172 -0.56 -2.38 6.93
N GLN A 173 -1.81 -2.04 6.62
CA GLN A 173 -2.22 -1.55 5.30
C GLN A 173 -3.07 -0.29 5.47
N ARG A 174 -2.93 0.68 4.55
CA ARG A 174 -3.88 1.79 4.40
C ARG A 174 -4.16 2.01 2.92
N GLY A 175 -5.44 1.94 2.53
CA GLY A 175 -5.82 1.96 1.12
C GLY A 175 -5.12 0.81 0.36
N PRO A 176 -4.50 1.07 -0.81
CA PRO A 176 -3.76 0.05 -1.56
C PRO A 176 -2.32 -0.18 -1.05
N ILE A 177 -1.85 0.56 -0.04
CA ILE A 177 -0.45 0.55 0.38
C ILE A 177 -0.26 -0.34 1.60
N VAL A 178 0.64 -1.32 1.47
CA VAL A 178 1.21 -2.08 2.59
C VAL A 178 2.37 -1.28 3.19
N TYR A 179 2.48 -1.31 4.51
CA TYR A 179 3.49 -0.59 5.29
C TYR A 179 4.55 -1.53 5.86
N CYS A 180 5.71 -0.98 6.21
CA CYS A 180 6.79 -1.69 6.90
C CYS A 180 7.45 -0.82 7.97
N LEU A 181 8.12 -1.48 8.92
CA LEU A 181 9.08 -0.87 9.82
C LEU A 181 10.47 -0.89 9.18
N GLU A 182 11.22 0.19 9.31
CA GLU A 182 12.66 0.23 9.04
C GLU A 182 13.43 0.64 10.30
N GLU A 183 14.63 0.08 10.51
CA GLU A 183 15.54 0.43 11.61
C GLU A 183 15.79 1.94 11.71
N ALA A 184 15.82 2.64 10.56
CA ALA A 184 16.08 4.08 10.50
C ALA A 184 15.05 4.96 11.24
N ASP A 185 13.81 4.48 11.43
CA ASP A 185 12.77 5.20 12.19
C ASP A 185 12.43 4.53 13.52
N ASN A 186 13.00 3.36 13.78
CA ASN A 186 12.64 2.50 14.90
C ASN A 186 13.91 2.08 15.64
N THR A 187 13.93 0.86 16.17
CA THR A 187 15.05 0.27 16.89
C THR A 187 15.76 -0.77 16.02
N ARG A 188 17.00 -1.09 16.39
CA ARG A 188 17.61 -2.38 16.04
C ARG A 188 16.83 -3.53 16.66
N ASN A 189 17.00 -4.72 16.10
CA ASN A 189 16.32 -5.93 16.50
C ASN A 189 14.80 -5.81 16.34
N LEU A 190 14.32 -5.49 15.13
CA LEU A 190 12.90 -5.36 14.83
C LEU A 190 12.10 -6.64 15.10
N HIS A 191 12.76 -7.79 15.25
CA HIS A 191 12.13 -9.03 15.67
C HIS A 191 11.61 -9.00 17.11
N LEU A 192 12.18 -8.17 17.97
CA LEU A 192 11.76 -7.96 19.37
C LEU A 192 10.55 -7.02 19.48
N VAL A 193 10.17 -6.36 18.39
CA VAL A 193 9.03 -5.44 18.33
C VAL A 193 7.73 -6.19 18.04
N ARG A 194 6.65 -5.77 18.69
CA ARG A 194 5.27 -6.23 18.42
C ARG A 194 4.25 -5.10 18.62
N LEU A 195 3.04 -5.26 18.08
CA LEU A 195 1.94 -4.31 18.32
C LEU A 195 1.44 -4.34 19.76
N GLY A 196 1.53 -5.49 20.43
CA GLY A 196 0.92 -5.72 21.72
C GLY A 196 -0.61 -5.59 21.63
N GLY A 197 -1.16 -4.63 22.38
CA GLY A 197 -2.60 -4.35 22.41
C GLY A 197 -3.11 -3.40 21.33
N ALA A 198 -2.22 -2.81 20.51
CA ALA A 198 -2.61 -1.77 19.56
C ALA A 198 -3.61 -2.25 18.51
N LYS A 199 -4.65 -1.45 18.29
CA LYS A 199 -5.69 -1.61 17.28
C LYS A 199 -5.47 -0.64 16.14
N ALA A 200 -6.19 -0.85 15.03
CA ALA A 200 -6.15 0.04 13.88
C ALA A 200 -6.51 1.50 14.23
N GLU A 201 -7.46 1.71 15.14
CA GLU A 201 -7.88 3.05 15.60
C GLU A 201 -6.81 3.80 16.40
N ASP A 202 -5.78 3.11 16.90
CA ASP A 202 -4.68 3.71 17.66
C ASP A 202 -3.58 4.28 16.76
N PHE A 203 -3.70 4.12 15.43
CA PHE A 203 -2.71 4.61 14.48
C PHE A 203 -2.97 6.08 14.13
N GLU A 204 -1.94 6.90 14.31
CA GLU A 204 -1.88 8.24 13.77
C GLU A 204 -1.46 8.19 12.30
N VAL A 205 -2.14 8.97 11.46
CA VAL A 205 -1.88 9.07 10.03
C VAL A 205 -1.39 10.48 9.75
N ASP A 206 -0.19 10.62 9.17
CA ASP A 206 0.40 11.94 8.92
C ASP A 206 1.04 12.05 7.54
N TRP A 207 0.79 13.16 6.85
CA TRP A 207 1.40 13.46 5.55
C TRP A 207 2.78 14.08 5.76
N LYS A 208 3.82 13.46 5.20
CA LYS A 208 5.22 13.89 5.28
C LYS A 208 5.73 14.29 3.89
N PRO A 209 5.53 15.56 3.45
CA PRO A 209 5.93 16.00 2.11
C PRO A 209 7.44 15.89 1.87
N ASP A 210 8.25 16.14 2.91
CA ASP A 210 9.72 16.18 2.80
C ASP A 210 10.39 14.82 3.05
N LYS A 211 9.62 13.79 3.43
CA LYS A 211 10.15 12.44 3.69
C LYS A 211 9.89 11.55 2.48
N LEU A 212 10.94 10.95 1.94
CA LEU A 212 10.87 9.90 0.91
C LEU A 212 10.08 10.30 -0.35
N GLY A 213 10.10 11.60 -0.71
CA GLY A 213 9.40 12.14 -1.87
C GLY A 213 7.90 12.41 -1.65
N GLY A 214 7.46 12.48 -0.40
CA GLY A 214 6.05 12.66 -0.04
C GLY A 214 5.39 11.32 0.25
N ILE A 215 5.19 11.02 1.52
CA ILE A 215 4.49 9.79 1.96
C ILE A 215 3.45 10.10 3.03
N VAL A 216 2.43 9.26 3.11
CA VAL A 216 1.65 9.10 4.34
C VAL A 216 2.42 8.16 5.27
N GLU A 217 2.91 8.67 6.39
CA GLU A 217 3.53 7.93 7.49
C GLU A 217 2.45 7.52 8.49
N LEU A 218 2.60 6.34 9.10
CA LEU A 218 1.76 5.94 10.22
C LEU A 218 2.60 5.85 11.49
N ARG A 219 2.01 6.20 12.64
CA ARG A 219 2.61 5.97 13.96
C ARG A 219 1.64 5.21 14.84
N SER A 220 2.14 4.24 15.60
CA SER A 220 1.32 3.47 16.52
C SER A 220 2.05 3.21 17.84
N PRO A 221 1.34 2.97 18.95
CA PRO A 221 1.96 2.33 20.10
C PRO A 221 2.40 0.91 19.74
N GLY A 222 3.39 0.41 20.46
CA GLY A 222 3.88 -0.96 20.41
C GLY A 222 4.70 -1.27 21.65
N VAL A 223 5.22 -2.50 21.71
CA VAL A 223 6.12 -2.92 22.78
C VAL A 223 7.34 -3.60 22.20
N MET A 224 8.47 -3.48 22.89
CA MET A 224 9.73 -4.12 22.56
C MET A 224 10.17 -4.99 23.74
N GLU A 225 10.51 -6.24 23.46
CA GLU A 225 11.08 -7.15 24.43
C GLU A 225 12.47 -6.65 24.88
N ASN A 226 12.72 -6.68 26.19
CA ASN A 226 13.98 -6.26 26.80
C ASN A 226 14.95 -7.44 26.87
N ASP A 227 16.08 -7.33 26.17
CA ASP A 227 17.16 -8.32 26.15
C ASP A 227 18.29 -7.99 27.14
N ALA A 228 18.28 -6.82 27.80
CA ALA A 228 19.37 -6.37 28.67
C ALA A 228 19.63 -7.29 29.88
N GLY A 229 18.62 -8.01 30.36
CA GLY A 229 18.73 -8.93 31.49
C GLY A 229 19.35 -10.29 31.17
N TRP A 230 19.64 -10.58 29.89
CA TRP A 230 20.10 -11.91 29.47
C TRP A 230 21.61 -12.12 29.61
N GLY A 231 22.43 -11.08 29.47
CA GLY A 231 23.89 -11.21 29.46
C GLY A 231 24.35 -12.24 28.42
N ASP A 232 25.15 -13.22 28.83
CA ASP A 232 25.61 -14.33 27.98
C ASP A 232 24.67 -15.57 28.02
N THR A 233 23.54 -15.48 28.72
CA THR A 233 22.58 -16.58 28.82
C THR A 233 21.88 -16.77 27.47
N LEU A 234 21.92 -17.99 26.93
CA LEU A 234 21.26 -18.29 25.65
C LEU A 234 19.82 -18.81 25.82
N TYR A 235 19.56 -19.53 26.92
CA TYR A 235 18.26 -20.12 27.23
C TYR A 235 17.93 -19.92 28.72
N SER A 236 16.69 -19.52 29.00
CA SER A 236 16.14 -19.45 30.35
C SER A 236 14.82 -20.21 30.40
N ALA A 237 14.49 -20.75 31.58
CA ALA A 237 13.10 -21.14 31.86
C ALA A 237 12.18 -19.93 31.72
N GLU A 238 10.90 -20.19 31.44
CA GLU A 238 9.88 -19.16 31.18
C GLU A 238 9.77 -18.19 32.36
N ASN A 239 10.41 -17.02 32.20
CA ASN A 239 10.22 -15.86 33.04
C ASN A 239 9.32 -14.88 32.29
N ALA A 240 8.62 -14.01 33.01
CA ALA A 240 7.86 -12.94 32.37
C ALA A 240 8.80 -12.14 31.45
N ILE A 241 8.44 -12.05 30.17
CA ILE A 241 9.18 -11.25 29.20
C ILE A 241 9.03 -9.79 29.63
N GLU A 242 10.13 -9.16 30.03
CA GLU A 242 10.13 -7.73 30.30
C GLU A 242 9.95 -6.97 28.98
N GLU A 243 9.01 -6.04 28.96
CA GLU A 243 8.67 -5.25 27.78
C GLU A 243 8.71 -3.77 28.12
N LYS A 244 9.18 -2.98 27.16
CA LYS A 244 9.11 -1.53 27.23
C LYS A 244 8.17 -0.98 26.14
N PRO A 245 7.32 0.00 26.46
CA PRO A 245 6.54 0.71 25.45
C PRO A 245 7.45 1.41 24.44
N VAL A 246 7.07 1.37 23.17
CA VAL A 246 7.75 2.07 22.07
C VAL A 246 6.72 2.68 21.12
N THR A 247 7.07 3.76 20.44
CA THR A 247 6.31 4.26 19.30
C THR A 247 6.88 3.66 18.02
N LEU A 248 6.04 2.99 17.25
CA LEU A 248 6.40 2.39 15.98
C LEU A 248 6.09 3.36 14.84
N THR A 249 7.08 3.56 13.97
CA THR A 249 6.94 4.42 12.80
C THR A 249 6.95 3.57 11.53
N TRP A 250 5.90 3.72 10.75
CA TRP A 250 5.59 2.91 9.59
C TRP A 250 5.68 3.74 8.31
N ILE A 251 6.40 3.22 7.32
CA ILE A 251 6.48 3.84 5.99
C ILE A 251 5.89 2.91 4.93
N PRO A 252 5.44 3.43 3.78
CA PRO A 252 5.01 2.59 2.65
C PRO A 252 6.11 1.60 2.24
N TYR A 253 5.75 0.32 2.07
CA TYR A 253 6.70 -0.74 1.74
C TYR A 253 7.57 -0.38 0.54
N TYR A 254 7.00 0.18 -0.54
CA TYR A 254 7.78 0.53 -1.74
C TYR A 254 8.93 1.53 -1.47
N SER A 255 8.82 2.32 -0.39
CA SER A 255 9.74 3.41 -0.04
C SER A 255 10.93 2.97 0.81
N TRP A 256 10.94 1.72 1.30
CA TRP A 256 12.06 1.15 2.05
C TRP A 256 13.38 1.17 1.25
N ALA A 257 14.52 1.08 1.95
CA ALA A 257 15.88 1.07 1.43
C ALA A 257 16.23 2.28 0.53
N ASN A 258 15.69 3.47 0.87
CA ASN A 258 16.06 4.75 0.26
C ASN A 258 16.82 5.67 1.23
N ARG A 259 17.19 5.17 2.42
CA ARG A 259 17.88 5.92 3.49
C ARG A 259 19.15 5.19 3.92
N SER A 260 19.30 4.87 5.21
CA SER A 260 20.39 4.05 5.72
C SER A 260 20.11 2.55 5.52
N VAL A 261 21.18 1.76 5.44
CA VAL A 261 21.08 0.30 5.52
C VAL A 261 20.67 -0.10 6.93
N GLY A 262 19.68 -0.99 7.05
CA GLY A 262 19.19 -1.48 8.33
C GLY A 262 18.17 -2.60 8.17
N GLU A 263 17.61 -3.05 9.29
CA GLU A 263 16.51 -4.01 9.31
C GLU A 263 15.23 -3.46 8.68
N MET A 264 14.41 -4.35 8.12
CA MET A 264 13.06 -4.05 7.63
C MET A 264 12.12 -5.22 7.90
N ARG A 265 10.86 -4.94 8.30
CA ARG A 265 9.81 -5.95 8.49
C ARG A 265 8.44 -5.44 8.05
N VAL A 266 7.71 -6.26 7.28
CA VAL A 266 6.29 -6.03 6.94
C VAL A 266 5.37 -6.70 7.95
N TRP A 267 5.61 -7.99 8.22
CA TRP A 267 4.84 -8.77 9.18
C TRP A 267 5.46 -8.65 10.57
N ILE A 268 4.68 -8.13 11.52
CA ILE A 268 5.12 -8.03 12.93
C ILE A 268 4.21 -8.84 13.83
N ARG A 269 4.74 -9.28 14.96
CA ARG A 269 3.95 -9.98 15.97
C ARG A 269 2.84 -9.05 16.47
N LYS A 270 1.63 -9.59 16.62
CA LYS A 270 0.55 -8.86 17.26
C LYS A 270 0.69 -8.97 18.76
#